data_AF-A0A1G1WA22-F1
#
_entry.id   AF-A0A1G1WA22-F1
#
_cell.length_a   1.000
_cell.length_b   1.000
_cell.length_c   1.000
_cell.angle_alpha   90.00
_cell.angle_beta   90.00
_cell.angle_gamma   90.00
#
_symmetry.space_group_name_H-M   'P 1'
#
loop_
_entity.id
_entity.type
_entity.pdbx_description
1 polymer ?
#
loop_
_entity_poly.entity_id
_entity_poly.type
_entity_poly.pdbx_seq_one_letter_code
_entity_poly.pdbx_strand_id
1 'polypeptide(L)'
;MKKNSFLIFLILFSLGFIAGILIYQYVFLKQFPLEPLILSFQKPEISNKNGDNSFPPSKEGALKKIEVDLSQQKLILMEDGQVIKEIQISAGKKDTPTPTGKFRVIHKSPMVYSKSVDCWLPFWVGFTSNGEYGFHELPICSGERVGENEIGKPASLGCVRLNMGDSEKFYNWVDIETK
;
A
#
# COMPACT_ATOMS: atom_id res chain seq x y z
N MET A 1 25.47 -14.59 54.60
CA MET A 1 26.24 -15.10 53.44
C MET A 1 27.66 -14.54 53.49
N LYS A 2 28.71 -15.37 53.42
CA LYS A 2 30.10 -14.90 53.47
C LYS A 2 30.37 -14.03 52.23
N LYS A 3 30.94 -12.82 52.39
CA LYS A 3 31.18 -11.83 51.30
C LYS A 3 31.81 -12.46 50.04
N ASN A 4 32.68 -13.46 50.22
CA ASN A 4 33.35 -14.18 49.13
C ASN A 4 32.37 -14.99 48.26
N SER A 5 31.26 -15.49 48.83
CA SER A 5 30.24 -16.25 48.09
C SER A 5 29.42 -15.37 47.16
N PHE A 6 29.16 -14.12 47.55
CA PHE A 6 28.44 -13.16 46.68
C PHE A 6 29.31 -12.67 45.53
N LEU A 7 30.61 -12.45 45.80
CA LEU A 7 31.57 -12.09 44.75
C LEU A 7 31.75 -13.20 43.72
N ILE A 8 31.82 -14.46 44.16
CA ILE A 8 31.89 -15.63 43.27
C ILE A 8 30.62 -15.73 42.41
N PHE A 9 29.44 -15.50 42.99
CA PHE A 9 28.19 -15.50 42.23
C PHE A 9 28.16 -14.41 41.15
N LEU A 10 28.58 -13.19 41.48
CA LEU A 10 28.67 -12.08 40.51
C LEU A 10 29.61 -12.38 39.35
N ILE A 11 30.76 -13.01 39.62
CA ILE A 11 31.73 -13.40 38.59
C ILE A 11 31.15 -14.50 37.68
N LEU A 12 30.50 -15.51 38.25
CA LEU A 12 29.89 -16.59 37.46
C LEU A 12 28.72 -16.08 36.60
N PHE A 13 27.90 -15.16 37.15
CA PHE A 13 26.80 -14.56 36.42
C PHE A 13 27.28 -13.69 35.26
N SER A 14 28.31 -12.85 35.47
CA SER A 14 28.86 -12.01 34.40
C SER A 14 29.53 -12.83 33.30
N LEU A 15 30.27 -13.88 33.66
CA LEU A 15 30.84 -14.82 32.69
C LEU A 15 29.76 -15.53 31.87
N GLY A 16 28.67 -15.96 32.51
CA GLY A 16 27.53 -16.58 31.84
C GLY A 16 26.82 -15.62 30.88
N PHE A 17 26.63 -14.36 31.27
CA PHE A 17 25.99 -13.35 30.43
C PHE A 17 26.86 -12.99 29.21
N ILE A 18 28.17 -12.84 29.40
CA ILE A 18 29.13 -12.59 28.30
C ILE A 18 29.17 -13.79 27.35
N ALA A 19 29.24 -15.01 27.87
CA ALA A 19 29.19 -16.22 27.05
C ALA A 19 27.87 -16.31 26.26
N GLY A 20 26.74 -15.95 26.88
CA GLY A 20 25.44 -15.88 26.20
C GLY A 20 25.40 -14.88 25.05
N ILE A 21 25.95 -13.68 25.23
CA ILE A 21 26.07 -12.67 24.15
C ILE A 21 26.97 -13.19 23.03
N LEU A 22 28.11 -13.80 23.35
CA LEU A 22 29.03 -14.34 22.35
C LEU A 22 28.42 -15.51 21.58
N ILE A 23 27.69 -16.41 22.25
CA ILE A 23 26.95 -17.51 21.61
C ILE A 23 25.84 -16.95 20.73
N TYR A 24 25.08 -15.96 21.20
CA TYR A 24 24.05 -15.30 20.40
C TYR A 24 24.66 -14.65 19.16
N GLN A 25 25.75 -13.89 19.30
CA GLN A 25 26.44 -13.30 18.15
C GLN A 25 26.99 -14.37 17.19
N TYR A 26 27.58 -15.46 17.69
CA TYR A 26 28.15 -16.51 16.85
C TYR A 26 27.09 -17.34 16.12
N VAL A 27 25.97 -17.65 16.77
CA VAL A 27 24.89 -18.48 16.21
C VAL A 27 23.94 -17.64 15.36
N PHE A 28 23.43 -16.54 15.91
CA PHE A 28 22.43 -15.69 15.25
C PHE A 28 23.03 -14.91 14.08
N LEU A 29 24.21 -14.28 14.23
CA LEU A 29 24.78 -13.46 13.15
C LEU A 29 25.43 -14.30 12.03
N LYS A 30 25.75 -15.58 12.26
CA LYS A 30 26.16 -16.50 11.19
C LYS A 30 24.99 -17.17 10.47
N GLN A 31 23.85 -17.36 11.14
CA GLN A 31 22.63 -17.87 10.51
C GLN A 31 21.84 -16.78 9.77
N PHE A 32 22.01 -15.52 10.18
CA PHE A 32 21.48 -14.35 9.51
C PHE A 32 22.64 -13.42 9.15
N PRO A 33 23.42 -13.74 8.09
CA PRO A 33 24.37 -12.77 7.57
C PRO A 33 23.57 -11.51 7.21
N LEU A 34 23.82 -10.41 7.92
CA LEU A 34 23.40 -9.08 7.48
C LEU A 34 24.29 -8.72 6.31
N GLU A 35 24.07 -9.38 5.17
CA GLU A 35 24.52 -8.83 3.90
C GLU A 35 23.93 -7.42 3.82
N PRO A 36 24.74 -6.39 3.52
CA PRO A 36 24.20 -5.08 3.26
C PRO A 36 23.16 -5.25 2.14
N LEU A 37 21.91 -4.89 2.44
CA LEU A 37 20.79 -4.86 1.50
C LEU A 37 21.00 -3.70 0.50
N ILE A 38 22.15 -3.69 -0.16
CA ILE A 38 22.55 -2.74 -1.17
C ILE A 38 23.08 -3.60 -2.30
N LEU A 39 22.27 -3.67 -3.36
CA LEU A 39 22.58 -4.22 -4.69
C LEU A 39 22.18 -5.68 -4.99
N SER A 40 20.88 -5.94 -5.07
CA SER A 40 20.36 -6.79 -6.18
C SER A 40 18.94 -6.42 -6.65
N PHE A 41 18.46 -5.20 -6.40
CA PHE A 41 17.48 -4.58 -7.31
C PHE A 41 18.18 -4.16 -8.61
N GLN A 42 18.80 -5.13 -9.29
CA GLN A 42 18.83 -5.06 -10.73
C GLN A 42 17.37 -5.22 -11.12
N LYS A 43 16.71 -4.08 -11.38
CA LYS A 43 15.38 -4.00 -11.98
C LYS A 43 15.32 -5.12 -13.02
N PRO A 44 14.46 -6.14 -12.86
CA PRO A 44 14.33 -7.14 -13.89
C PRO A 44 13.95 -6.36 -15.14
N GLU A 45 14.83 -6.41 -16.14
CA GLU A 45 14.49 -5.96 -17.48
C GLU A 45 13.51 -6.99 -18.01
N ILE A 46 12.24 -6.84 -17.62
CA ILE A 46 11.15 -7.61 -18.17
C ILE A 46 11.07 -7.18 -19.63
N SER A 47 11.64 -8.01 -20.49
CA SER A 47 11.59 -7.86 -21.94
C SER A 47 10.12 -7.72 -22.35
N ASN A 48 9.80 -6.53 -22.83
CA ASN A 48 8.49 -6.10 -23.22
C ASN A 48 7.93 -6.99 -24.34
N LYS A 49 6.83 -7.68 -24.05
CA LYS A 49 5.80 -8.02 -25.03
C LYS A 49 4.43 -7.74 -24.43
N ASN A 50 4.14 -6.45 -24.23
CA ASN A 50 2.84 -5.77 -24.36
C ASN A 50 2.87 -4.48 -23.52
N GLY A 51 3.22 -3.34 -24.16
CA GLY A 51 3.02 -1.96 -23.68
C GLY A 51 3.39 -1.69 -22.22
N ASP A 52 4.68 -1.44 -21.95
CA ASP A 52 5.17 -1.04 -20.61
C ASP A 52 4.38 0.18 -20.10
N ASN A 53 3.59 -0.10 -19.09
CA ASN A 53 2.62 0.74 -18.42
C ASN A 53 3.08 1.03 -16.99
N SER A 54 4.39 1.01 -16.73
CA SER A 54 4.98 1.31 -15.43
C SER A 54 4.54 2.69 -14.94
N PHE A 55 4.14 2.79 -13.67
CA PHE A 55 3.95 4.09 -13.02
C PHE A 55 5.32 4.77 -13.04
N PRO A 56 5.46 5.95 -13.67
CA PRO A 56 6.71 6.68 -13.58
C PRO A 56 6.99 6.97 -12.10
N PRO A 57 8.27 6.94 -11.67
CA PRO A 57 8.62 7.33 -10.31
C PRO A 57 8.11 8.75 -10.09
N SER A 58 7.29 8.93 -9.06
CA SER A 58 6.68 10.24 -8.78
C SER A 58 7.78 11.25 -8.51
N LYS A 59 7.71 12.41 -9.16
CA LYS A 59 8.66 13.49 -8.90
C LYS A 59 8.40 14.08 -7.51
N GLU A 60 9.42 14.08 -6.66
CA GLU A 60 9.33 14.65 -5.32
C GLU A 60 8.95 16.13 -5.40
N GLY A 61 7.94 16.54 -4.63
CA GLY A 61 7.42 17.91 -4.62
C GLY A 61 6.58 18.31 -5.84
N ALA A 62 6.29 17.39 -6.77
CA ALA A 62 5.41 17.69 -7.90
C ALA A 62 3.96 17.96 -7.46
N LEU A 63 3.27 18.82 -8.20
CA LEU A 63 1.85 19.07 -7.99
C LEU A 63 1.04 17.91 -8.56
N LYS A 64 0.59 17.02 -7.69
CA LYS A 64 -0.25 15.86 -8.04
C LYS A 64 -1.72 16.27 -8.17
N LYS A 65 -2.37 15.74 -9.19
CA LYS A 65 -3.82 15.86 -9.40
C LYS A 65 -4.38 14.54 -9.92
N ILE A 66 -5.57 14.20 -9.44
CA ILE A 66 -6.36 13.05 -9.85
C ILE A 66 -7.61 13.57 -10.57
N GLU A 67 -7.95 12.94 -11.69
CA GLU A 67 -9.22 13.19 -12.37
C GLU A 67 -9.95 11.87 -12.60
N VAL A 68 -11.20 11.83 -12.17
CA VAL A 68 -12.07 10.65 -12.31
C VAL A 68 -13.10 10.96 -13.38
N ASP A 69 -12.97 10.35 -14.55
CA ASP A 69 -13.98 10.41 -15.59
C ASP A 69 -14.96 9.24 -15.41
N LEU A 70 -16.14 9.54 -14.85
CA LEU A 70 -17.20 8.56 -14.62
C LEU A 70 -17.85 8.09 -15.94
N SER A 71 -17.81 8.88 -17.01
CA SER A 71 -18.38 8.49 -18.30
C SER A 71 -17.53 7.45 -19.01
N GLN A 72 -16.20 7.59 -18.89
CA GLN A 72 -15.22 6.67 -19.48
C GLN A 72 -14.75 5.58 -18.51
N GLN A 73 -15.13 5.67 -17.24
CA GLN A 73 -14.65 4.79 -16.16
C GLN A 73 -13.12 4.78 -16.10
N LYS A 74 -12.52 5.98 -16.10
CA LYS A 74 -11.07 6.18 -16.07
C LYS A 74 -10.63 7.04 -14.90
N LEU A 75 -9.44 6.74 -14.41
CA LEU A 75 -8.68 7.54 -13.47
C LEU A 75 -7.45 8.08 -14.19
N ILE A 76 -7.31 9.39 -14.21
CA ILE A 76 -6.21 10.10 -14.88
C ILE A 76 -5.33 10.70 -13.78
N LEU A 77 -4.07 10.30 -13.77
CA LEU A 77 -3.07 10.79 -12.82
C LEU A 77 -2.21 11.84 -13.51
N MET A 78 -2.03 12.99 -12.86
CA MET A 78 -1.27 14.11 -13.38
C MET A 78 -0.21 14.58 -12.39
N GLU A 79 0.95 14.97 -12.93
CA GLU A 79 2.02 15.69 -12.22
C GLU A 79 2.38 16.96 -12.98
N ASP A 80 2.43 18.10 -12.28
CA ASP A 80 2.80 19.40 -12.86
C ASP A 80 1.99 19.76 -14.13
N GLY A 81 0.70 19.35 -14.15
CA GLY A 81 -0.22 19.58 -15.28
C GLY A 81 -0.10 18.61 -16.45
N GLN A 82 0.79 17.61 -16.38
CA GLN A 82 0.97 16.60 -17.42
C GLN A 82 0.35 15.26 -16.99
N VAL A 83 -0.34 14.59 -17.92
CA VAL A 83 -0.86 13.24 -17.69
C VAL A 83 0.31 12.26 -17.64
N ILE A 84 0.44 11.55 -16.52
CA ILE A 84 1.48 10.53 -16.33
C ILE A 84 0.93 9.11 -16.51
N LYS A 85 -0.38 8.91 -16.28
CA LYS A 85 -1.02 7.60 -16.33
C LYS A 85 -2.53 7.70 -16.47
N GLU A 86 -3.11 6.81 -17.25
CA GLU A 86 -4.54 6.49 -17.22
C GLU A 86 -4.75 5.07 -16.69
N ILE A 87 -5.76 4.88 -15.85
CA ILE A 87 -6.09 3.60 -15.21
C ILE A 87 -7.58 3.33 -15.41
N GLN A 88 -7.92 2.10 -15.80
CA GLN A 88 -9.30 1.67 -15.87
C GLN A 88 -9.85 1.46 -14.46
N ILE A 89 -11.05 1.98 -14.18
CA ILE A 89 -11.70 1.86 -12.87
C ILE A 89 -13.12 1.32 -12.97
N SER A 90 -13.74 1.06 -11.82
CA SER A 90 -15.18 0.93 -11.69
C SER A 90 -15.72 1.79 -10.56
N ALA A 91 -16.44 2.84 -10.93
CA ALA A 91 -17.13 3.73 -10.02
C ALA A 91 -18.51 3.18 -9.62
N GLY A 92 -19.27 3.98 -8.87
CA GLY A 92 -20.60 3.66 -8.39
C GLY A 92 -21.62 3.47 -9.52
N LYS A 93 -22.45 2.43 -9.40
CA LYS A 93 -23.60 2.22 -10.31
C LYS A 93 -24.66 3.32 -10.12
N LYS A 94 -25.64 3.37 -11.04
CA LYS A 94 -26.69 4.41 -11.07
C LYS A 94 -27.41 4.61 -9.73
N ASP A 95 -27.73 3.53 -9.02
CA ASP A 95 -28.48 3.59 -7.76
C ASP A 95 -27.61 3.93 -6.54
N THR A 96 -26.29 3.84 -6.68
CA THR A 96 -25.29 4.16 -5.64
C THR A 96 -24.12 4.89 -6.28
N PRO A 97 -24.35 6.13 -6.77
CA PRO A 97 -23.40 6.83 -7.60
C PRO A 97 -22.17 7.30 -6.81
N THR A 98 -21.02 7.37 -7.49
CA THR A 98 -19.86 8.09 -6.96
C THR A 98 -20.16 9.58 -6.95
N PRO A 99 -19.90 10.30 -5.84
CA PRO A 99 -20.19 11.73 -5.77
C PRO A 99 -19.28 12.51 -6.72
N THR A 100 -19.86 13.48 -7.43
CA THR A 100 -19.13 14.39 -8.32
C THR A 100 -18.76 15.68 -7.60
N GLY A 101 -17.61 16.25 -7.91
CA GLY A 101 -17.19 17.52 -7.33
C GLY A 101 -15.68 17.65 -7.27
N LYS A 102 -15.21 18.61 -6.47
CA LYS A 102 -13.80 18.76 -6.14
C LYS A 102 -13.56 18.20 -4.76
N PHE A 103 -12.67 17.21 -4.69
CA PHE A 103 -12.30 16.56 -3.45
C PHE A 103 -10.80 16.76 -3.21
N ARG A 104 -10.35 16.20 -2.09
CA ARG A 104 -8.94 15.96 -1.84
C ARG A 104 -8.80 14.67 -1.06
N VAL A 105 -7.63 14.06 -1.13
CA VAL A 105 -7.32 12.88 -0.33
C VAL A 105 -7.19 13.29 1.13
N ILE A 106 -7.99 12.68 2.00
CA ILE A 106 -8.08 13.02 3.42
C ILE A 106 -7.34 12.01 4.28
N HIS A 107 -7.41 10.73 3.92
CA HIS A 107 -6.74 9.67 4.67
C HIS A 107 -6.43 8.47 3.77
N LYS A 108 -5.46 7.68 4.22
CA LYS A 108 -5.00 6.47 3.56
C LYS A 108 -4.89 5.34 4.57
N SER A 109 -5.25 4.13 4.18
CA SER A 109 -5.01 2.92 4.98
C SER A 109 -4.66 1.76 4.04
N PRO A 110 -3.65 0.95 4.36
CA PRO A 110 -3.35 -0.26 3.58
C PRO A 110 -4.54 -1.22 3.50
N MET A 111 -5.42 -1.20 4.50
CA MET A 111 -6.58 -2.07 4.60
C MET A 111 -7.68 -1.42 5.46
N VAL A 112 -8.93 -1.48 5.00
CA VAL A 112 -10.11 -1.06 5.78
C VAL A 112 -11.17 -2.16 5.73
N TYR A 113 -11.85 -2.42 6.83
CA TYR A 113 -13.02 -3.30 6.83
C TYR A 113 -14.29 -2.45 6.70
N SER A 114 -15.12 -2.77 5.71
CA SER A 114 -16.42 -2.13 5.54
C SER A 114 -17.53 -3.01 6.08
N LYS A 115 -18.18 -2.54 7.16
CA LYS A 115 -19.34 -3.22 7.77
C LYS A 115 -20.57 -3.26 6.85
N SER A 116 -20.72 -2.29 5.95
CA SER A 116 -21.92 -2.19 5.09
C SER A 116 -21.95 -3.22 3.97
N VAL A 117 -20.78 -3.69 3.54
CA VAL A 117 -20.65 -4.72 2.49
C VAL A 117 -20.03 -6.02 3.01
N ASP A 118 -19.61 -6.07 4.28
CA ASP A 118 -18.93 -7.21 4.90
C ASP A 118 -17.69 -7.67 4.10
N CYS A 119 -16.83 -6.71 3.73
CA CYS A 119 -15.62 -6.97 2.97
C CYS A 119 -14.44 -6.15 3.47
N TRP A 120 -13.25 -6.68 3.26
CA TRP A 120 -12.01 -5.93 3.37
C TRP A 120 -11.73 -5.15 2.08
N LEU A 121 -11.24 -3.93 2.22
CA LEU A 121 -10.95 -2.97 1.16
C LEU A 121 -9.45 -2.64 1.21
N PRO A 122 -8.63 -3.29 0.39
CA PRO A 122 -7.19 -3.04 0.34
C PRO A 122 -6.87 -1.69 -0.31
N PHE A 123 -5.74 -1.10 0.10
CA PHE A 123 -5.18 0.13 -0.48
C PHE A 123 -6.17 1.30 -0.51
N TRP A 124 -6.84 1.51 0.63
CA TRP A 124 -7.87 2.52 0.78
C TRP A 124 -7.29 3.93 0.74
N VAL A 125 -7.89 4.79 -0.10
CA VAL A 125 -7.60 6.22 -0.22
C VAL A 125 -8.92 6.98 -0.12
N GLY A 126 -9.24 7.52 1.05
CA GLY A 126 -10.50 8.20 1.31
C GLY A 126 -10.47 9.67 0.88
N PHE A 127 -11.51 10.12 0.18
CA PHE A 127 -11.64 11.50 -0.31
C PHE A 127 -12.86 12.26 0.23
N THR A 128 -13.65 11.62 1.11
CA THR A 128 -14.72 12.27 1.89
C THR A 128 -14.43 12.22 3.38
N SER A 129 -14.80 13.27 4.11
CA SER A 129 -14.47 13.44 5.54
C SER A 129 -15.18 12.43 6.44
N ASN A 130 -16.36 11.96 6.02
CA ASN A 130 -17.11 10.91 6.70
C ASN A 130 -16.60 9.48 6.38
N GLY A 131 -15.63 9.34 5.48
CA GLY A 131 -15.08 8.05 5.08
C GLY A 131 -16.01 7.17 4.24
N GLU A 132 -17.14 7.71 3.76
CA GLU A 132 -18.09 6.94 2.94
C GLU A 132 -17.56 6.59 1.55
N TYR A 133 -16.70 7.44 0.97
CA TYR A 133 -16.19 7.27 -0.38
C TYR A 133 -14.66 7.31 -0.42
N GLY A 134 -14.11 6.36 -1.14
CA GLY A 134 -12.68 6.23 -1.35
C GLY A 134 -12.36 5.46 -2.62
N PHE A 135 -11.07 5.46 -2.95
CA PHE A 135 -10.49 4.53 -3.90
C PHE A 135 -10.03 3.30 -3.14
N HIS A 136 -10.15 2.12 -3.74
CA HIS A 136 -9.62 0.88 -3.18
C HIS A 136 -9.44 -0.18 -4.28
N GLU A 137 -8.65 -1.22 -3.99
CA GLU A 137 -8.58 -2.43 -4.82
C GLU A 137 -9.89 -3.21 -4.80
N LEU A 138 -10.07 -4.20 -5.68
CA LEU A 138 -11.16 -5.17 -5.60
C LEU A 138 -11.42 -5.65 -4.15
N PRO A 139 -12.66 -5.51 -3.62
CA PRO A 139 -13.00 -5.96 -2.28
C PRO A 139 -12.68 -7.44 -2.07
N ILE A 140 -12.26 -7.78 -0.85
CA ILE A 140 -12.09 -9.15 -0.40
C ILE A 140 -13.28 -9.50 0.50
N CYS A 141 -14.23 -10.27 -0.03
CA CYS A 141 -15.45 -10.68 0.66
C CYS A 141 -15.37 -12.18 0.91
N SER A 142 -15.60 -12.61 2.16
CA SER A 142 -15.48 -14.04 2.55
C SER A 142 -14.15 -14.71 2.14
N GLY A 143 -13.07 -13.92 2.04
CA GLY A 143 -11.73 -14.39 1.66
C GLY A 143 -11.41 -14.35 0.17
N GLU A 144 -12.36 -13.95 -0.69
CA GLU A 144 -12.17 -13.90 -2.14
C GLU A 144 -12.27 -12.48 -2.69
N ARG A 145 -11.48 -12.19 -3.72
CA ARG A 145 -11.57 -10.92 -4.45
C ARG A 145 -12.77 -10.93 -5.39
N VAL A 146 -13.59 -9.90 -5.31
CA VAL A 146 -14.82 -9.80 -6.11
C VAL A 146 -14.82 -8.58 -7.02
N GLY A 147 -15.45 -8.72 -8.19
CA GLY A 147 -15.68 -7.61 -9.12
C GLY A 147 -14.60 -7.38 -10.19
N GLU A 148 -13.68 -8.33 -10.41
CA GLU A 148 -12.64 -8.22 -11.45
C GLU A 148 -13.23 -8.03 -12.85
N ASN A 149 -14.22 -8.86 -13.21
CA ASN A 149 -14.95 -8.76 -14.48
C ASN A 149 -15.87 -7.53 -14.57
N GLU A 150 -15.87 -6.69 -13.55
CA GLU A 150 -16.64 -5.45 -13.52
C GLU A 150 -15.81 -4.22 -13.86
N ILE A 151 -14.47 -4.31 -13.82
CA ILE A 151 -13.57 -3.20 -14.14
C ILE A 151 -13.89 -2.63 -15.53
N GLY A 152 -14.06 -1.31 -15.58
CA GLY A 152 -14.39 -0.55 -16.79
C GLY A 152 -15.88 -0.25 -17.00
N LYS A 153 -16.75 -0.70 -16.10
CA LYS A 153 -18.16 -0.28 -16.05
C LYS A 153 -18.57 0.16 -14.63
N PRO A 154 -19.61 1.01 -14.49
CA PRO A 154 -20.17 1.35 -13.18
C PRO A 154 -20.67 0.11 -12.45
N ALA A 155 -20.17 -0.17 -11.25
CA ALA A 155 -20.43 -1.43 -10.54
C ALA A 155 -20.40 -1.32 -9.01
N SER A 156 -19.72 -0.33 -8.44
CA SER A 156 -19.54 -0.24 -6.99
C SER A 156 -20.76 0.34 -6.27
N LEU A 157 -20.70 0.35 -4.93
CA LEU A 157 -21.64 1.08 -4.07
C LEU A 157 -21.22 2.54 -3.82
N GLY A 158 -20.49 3.15 -4.77
CA GLY A 158 -20.10 4.55 -4.73
C GLY A 158 -18.59 4.79 -4.69
N CYS A 159 -17.81 3.85 -4.13
CA CYS A 159 -16.35 3.92 -4.14
C CYS A 159 -15.77 3.74 -5.55
N VAL A 160 -14.51 4.13 -5.75
CA VAL A 160 -13.81 3.92 -7.03
C VAL A 160 -12.93 2.69 -6.90
N ARG A 161 -13.28 1.61 -7.61
CA ARG A 161 -12.52 0.35 -7.61
C ARG A 161 -11.40 0.40 -8.63
N LEU A 162 -10.21 0.01 -8.21
CA LEU A 162 -9.04 -0.23 -9.07
C LEU A 162 -8.75 -1.73 -9.13
N ASN A 163 -8.16 -2.16 -10.25
CA ASN A 163 -7.72 -3.54 -10.39
C ASN A 163 -6.48 -3.83 -9.52
N MET A 164 -6.19 -5.12 -9.33
CA MET A 164 -5.02 -5.56 -8.60
C MET A 164 -3.73 -4.99 -9.17
N GLY A 165 -2.82 -4.57 -8.30
CA GLY A 165 -1.54 -3.96 -8.67
C GLY A 165 -1.62 -2.49 -9.08
N ASP A 166 -2.68 -2.06 -9.76
CA ASP A 166 -2.90 -0.62 -10.03
C ASP A 166 -3.32 0.13 -8.76
N SER A 167 -4.13 -0.50 -7.91
CA SER A 167 -4.51 0.04 -6.59
C SER A 167 -3.31 0.32 -5.69
N GLU A 168 -2.35 -0.60 -5.61
CA GLU A 168 -1.15 -0.46 -4.80
C GLU A 168 -0.25 0.66 -5.32
N LYS A 169 -0.02 0.70 -6.64
CA LYS A 169 0.77 1.76 -7.26
C LYS A 169 0.11 3.13 -7.08
N PHE A 170 -1.20 3.22 -7.27
CA PHE A 170 -1.98 4.43 -7.01
C PHE A 170 -1.87 4.85 -5.54
N TYR A 171 -2.05 3.91 -4.61
CA TYR A 171 -1.91 4.15 -3.18
C TYR A 171 -0.52 4.67 -2.81
N ASN A 172 0.54 4.13 -3.40
CA ASN A 172 1.90 4.59 -3.14
C ASN A 172 2.19 5.94 -3.80
N TRP A 173 1.60 6.21 -4.97
CA TRP A 173 1.78 7.46 -5.70
C TRP A 173 1.04 8.64 -5.06
N VAL A 174 -0.14 8.42 -4.49
CA VAL A 174 -1.00 9.51 -4.01
C VAL A 174 -0.61 10.01 -2.62
N ASP A 175 -0.56 11.33 -2.43
CA ASP A 175 -0.30 11.95 -1.13
C ASP A 175 -1.60 12.46 -0.48
N ILE A 176 -1.60 12.60 0.84
CA ILE A 176 -2.66 13.35 1.54
C ILE A 176 -2.70 14.78 0.99
N GLU A 177 -3.90 15.37 0.88
CA GLU A 177 -4.20 16.65 0.23
C GLU A 177 -4.05 16.68 -1.31
N THR A 178 -3.69 15.57 -1.97
CA THR A 178 -3.80 15.47 -3.45
C THR A 178 -5.25 15.73 -3.87
N LYS A 179 -5.46 16.56 -4.88
CA LYS A 179 -6.78 16.95 -5.38
C LYS A 179 -7.32 15.97 -6.40
#